data_AF-W1WLG6-F1
#
_entry.id   AF-W1WLG6-F1
#
_cell.length_a   1.000
_cell.length_b   1.000
_cell.length_c   1.000
_cell.angle_alpha   90.00
_cell.angle_beta   90.00
_cell.angle_gamma   90.00
#
_symmetry.space_group_name_H-M   'P 1'
#
loop_
_entity.id
_entity.type
_entity.pdbx_description
1 polymer ?
#
loop_
_entity_poly.entity_id
_entity_poly.type
_entity_poly.pdbx_seq_one_letter_code
_entity_poly.pdbx_strand_id
1 'polypeptide(L)'
;MKFTILGFSHPAAYDLGLDINDLAILRWYIDFKESGYMNKKVIDGKEFYLVIYEYVLEYLPILGMKKDAVYRRFKKMCDKKIFMLISASLLLDIETDISIFAPLIYILGPMI
;
A
#
# COMPACT_ATOMS: atom_id res chain seq x y z
N MET A 1 19.80 16.55 15.27
CA MET A 1 19.06 15.26 15.19
C MET A 1 18.26 15.26 13.90
N LYS A 2 18.12 14.11 13.22
CA LYS A 2 17.21 13.99 12.06
C LYS A 2 15.80 13.71 12.57
N PHE A 3 14.81 14.48 12.12
CA PHE A 3 13.39 14.29 12.45
C PHE A 3 12.67 13.38 11.45
N THR A 4 13.42 12.50 10.78
CA THR A 4 12.92 11.64 9.72
C THR A 4 13.20 10.17 10.01
N ILE A 5 12.22 9.31 9.75
CA ILE A 5 12.33 7.85 9.86
C ILE A 5 11.92 7.26 8.51
N LEU A 6 12.81 6.48 7.89
CA LEU A 6 12.58 5.86 6.57
C LEU A 6 12.19 6.86 5.46
N GLY A 7 12.64 8.12 5.59
CA GLY A 7 12.31 9.21 4.68
C GLY A 7 11.05 9.99 5.04
N PHE A 8 10.31 9.61 6.08
CA PHE A 8 9.08 10.29 6.50
C PHE A 8 9.29 11.17 7.73
N SER A 9 8.53 12.26 7.83
CA SER A 9 8.50 13.14 9.01
C SER A 9 8.01 12.37 10.24
N HIS A 10 8.83 12.32 11.30
CA HIS A 10 8.48 11.63 12.54
C HIS A 10 7.27 12.26 13.25
N PRO A 11 7.17 13.60 13.42
CA PRO A 11 5.97 14.23 13.99
C PRO A 11 4.69 13.89 13.22
N ALA A 12 4.72 13.96 11.88
CA ALA A 12 3.55 13.64 11.06
C ALA A 12 3.13 12.16 11.18
N ALA A 13 4.10 11.24 11.22
CA ALA A 13 3.83 9.82 11.44
C ALA A 13 3.19 9.58 12.82
N TYR A 14 3.71 10.26 13.86
CA TYR A 14 3.15 10.20 15.21
C TYR A 14 1.71 10.72 15.27
N ASP A 15 1.45 11.89 14.68
CA ASP A 15 0.11 12.51 14.64
C ASP A 15 -0.91 11.64 13.90
N LEU A 16 -0.47 10.94 12.84
CA LEU A 16 -1.30 9.98 12.10
C LEU A 16 -1.46 8.64 12.85
N GLY A 17 -0.70 8.41 13.92
CA GLY A 17 -0.68 7.18 14.69
C GLY A 17 0.00 6.02 13.95
N LEU A 18 0.96 6.29 13.08
CA LEU A 18 1.73 5.29 12.35
C LEU A 18 2.91 4.78 13.20
N ASP A 19 3.15 3.47 13.15
CA ASP A 19 4.33 2.87 13.76
C ASP A 19 5.45 2.65 12.72
N ILE A 20 6.60 2.17 13.18
CA ILE A 20 7.77 1.92 12.31
C ILE A 20 7.47 0.90 11.19
N ASN A 21 6.57 -0.06 11.43
CA ASN A 21 6.23 -1.08 10.44
C ASN A 21 5.32 -0.48 9.36
N ASP A 22 4.41 0.43 9.71
CA ASP A 22 3.63 1.19 8.74
C ASP A 22 4.55 2.01 7.84
N LEU A 23 5.57 2.67 8.42
CA LEU A 23 6.56 3.43 7.66
C LEU A 23 7.42 2.54 6.76
N ALA A 24 7.78 1.33 7.22
CA ALA A 24 8.51 0.36 6.40
C ALA A 24 7.70 -0.09 5.19
N ILE A 25 6.41 -0.40 5.38
CA ILE A 25 5.50 -0.76 4.29
C ILE A 25 5.30 0.42 3.34
N LEU A 26 5.16 1.65 3.86
CA LEU A 26 5.00 2.85 3.04
C LEU A 26 6.25 3.13 2.19
N ARG A 27 7.45 2.97 2.77
CA ARG A 27 8.71 3.10 2.03
C ARG A 27 8.81 2.05 0.93
N TRP A 28 8.55 0.79 1.26
CA TRP A 28 8.52 -0.31 0.28
C TRP A 28 7.54 -0.04 -0.87
N TYR A 29 6.34 0.46 -0.56
CA TYR A 29 5.35 0.79 -1.60
C TYR A 29 5.90 1.84 -2.58
N ILE A 30 6.53 2.91 -2.07
CA ILE A 30 7.11 3.97 -2.91
C ILE A 30 8.25 3.40 -3.75
N ASP A 31 9.19 2.68 -3.15
CA ASP A 31 10.33 2.07 -3.86
C ASP A 31 9.86 1.11 -4.96
N PHE A 32 8.90 0.24 -4.64
CA PHE A 32 8.42 -0.76 -5.58
C PHE A 32 7.57 -0.12 -6.71
N LYS A 33 6.80 0.93 -6.40
CA LYS A 33 6.14 1.76 -7.42
C LYS A 33 7.16 2.39 -8.37
N GLU A 34 8.20 3.03 -7.83
CA GLU A 34 9.23 3.73 -8.60
C GLU A 34 10.09 2.78 -9.44
N SER A 35 10.21 1.52 -9.04
CA SER A 35 10.91 0.48 -9.80
C SER A 35 10.26 0.14 -11.14
N GLY A 36 8.98 0.48 -11.34
CA GLY A 36 8.21 0.16 -12.55
C GLY A 36 7.71 -1.29 -12.62
N TYR A 37 8.06 -2.15 -11.67
CA TYR A 37 7.63 -3.55 -11.63
C TYR A 37 6.25 -3.76 -10.99
N MET A 38 5.70 -2.73 -10.33
CA MET A 38 4.37 -2.82 -9.71
C MET A 38 3.27 -2.71 -10.77
N ASN A 39 2.40 -3.71 -10.83
CA ASN A 39 1.24 -3.72 -11.72
C ASN A 39 0.37 -2.46 -11.50
N LYS A 40 0.02 -1.78 -12.59
CA LYS A 40 -0.81 -0.58 -12.58
C LYS A 40 -1.88 -0.56 -13.67
N LYS A 41 -2.98 0.15 -13.42
CA LYS A 41 -4.05 0.43 -14.40
C LYS A 41 -4.35 1.93 -14.40
N VAL A 42 -4.73 2.47 -15.56
CA VAL A 42 -5.20 3.86 -15.68
C VAL A 42 -6.72 3.84 -15.74
N ILE A 43 -7.38 4.63 -14.88
CA ILE A 43 -8.83 4.81 -14.86
C ILE A 43 -9.09 6.32 -14.77
N ASP A 44 -9.87 6.87 -15.69
CA ASP A 44 -10.16 8.32 -15.75
C ASP A 44 -8.91 9.21 -15.70
N GLY A 45 -7.84 8.78 -16.39
CA GLY A 45 -6.55 9.50 -16.41
C GLY A 45 -5.72 9.40 -15.14
N LYS A 46 -6.13 8.59 -14.15
CA LYS A 46 -5.42 8.37 -12.89
C LYS A 46 -4.80 6.99 -12.84
N GLU A 47 -3.57 6.90 -12.37
CA GLU A 47 -2.85 5.63 -12.19
C GLU A 47 -3.22 4.98 -10.85
N PHE A 48 -3.57 3.70 -10.91
CA PHE A 48 -3.89 2.85 -9.77
C PHE A 48 -2.93 1.68 -9.72
N TYR A 49 -2.34 1.46 -8.55
CA TYR A 49 -1.35 0.42 -8.35
C TYR A 49 -1.94 -0.73 -7.55
N LEU A 50 -1.64 -1.96 -8.00
CA LEU A 50 -2.06 -3.18 -7.34
C LEU A 50 -1.04 -3.55 -6.26
N VAL A 51 -1.50 -3.59 -5.01
CA VAL A 51 -0.70 -4.09 -3.90
C VAL A 51 -0.99 -5.56 -3.65
N ILE A 52 0.04 -6.39 -3.83
CA ILE A 52 0.02 -7.81 -3.49
C ILE A 52 0.73 -7.98 -2.14
N TYR A 53 0.02 -8.48 -1.12
CA TYR A 53 0.56 -8.56 0.25
C TYR A 53 1.69 -9.57 0.38
N GLU A 54 1.69 -10.61 -0.44
CA GLU A 54 2.74 -11.61 -0.51
C GLU A 54 4.09 -10.96 -0.78
N TYR A 55 4.16 -9.94 -1.64
CA TYR A 55 5.39 -9.21 -1.89
C TYR A 55 5.86 -8.44 -0.65
N VAL A 56 4.97 -7.90 0.18
CA VAL A 56 5.38 -7.29 1.45
C VAL A 56 6.02 -8.33 2.37
N LEU A 57 5.45 -9.54 2.43
CA LEU A 57 5.98 -10.62 3.24
C LEU A 57 7.34 -11.11 2.72
N GLU A 58 7.51 -11.17 1.40
CA GLU A 58 8.73 -11.59 0.71
C GLU A 58 9.86 -10.56 0.83
N TYR A 59 9.57 -9.27 0.60
CA TYR A 59 10.58 -8.21 0.62
C TYR A 59 10.86 -7.68 2.02
N LEU A 60 9.91 -7.78 2.96
CA LEU A 60 10.06 -7.33 4.35
C LEU A 60 9.82 -8.45 5.36
N PRO A 61 10.52 -9.61 5.26
CA PRO A 61 10.30 -10.75 6.16
C PRO A 61 10.65 -10.41 7.61
N ILE A 62 11.53 -9.44 7.83
CA ILE A 62 11.93 -8.94 9.17
C ILE A 62 10.75 -8.40 9.99
N LEU A 63 9.66 -7.98 9.34
CA LEU A 63 8.47 -7.50 10.05
C LEU A 63 7.72 -8.63 10.76
N GLY A 64 8.00 -9.90 10.43
CA GLY A 64 7.45 -11.06 11.13
C GLY A 64 5.91 -11.15 11.08
N MET A 65 5.30 -10.58 10.04
CA MET A 65 3.85 -10.45 9.94
C MET A 65 3.21 -11.61 9.17
N LYS A 66 1.94 -11.88 9.48
CA LYS A 66 1.05 -12.69 8.64
C LYS A 66 0.35 -11.80 7.61
N LYS A 67 -0.13 -12.37 6.50
CA LYS A 67 -0.86 -11.65 5.43
C LYS A 67 -1.99 -10.75 5.97
N ASP A 68 -2.75 -11.26 6.93
CA ASP A 68 -3.85 -10.52 7.58
C ASP A 68 -3.38 -9.29 8.40
N ALA A 69 -2.17 -9.35 8.98
CA ALA A 69 -1.57 -8.17 9.62
C ALA A 69 -1.13 -7.11 8.59
N VAL A 70 -0.59 -7.54 7.44
CA VAL A 70 -0.27 -6.63 6.32
C VAL A 70 -1.54 -5.95 5.80
N TYR A 71 -2.61 -6.72 5.57
CA TYR A 71 -3.92 -6.19 5.18
C TYR A 71 -4.41 -5.10 6.14
N ARG A 72 -4.42 -5.37 7.46
CA ARG A 72 -4.86 -4.40 8.47
C ARG A 72 -4.05 -3.10 8.45
N ARG A 73 -2.75 -3.16 8.14
CA ARG A 73 -1.90 -1.97 8.04
C ARG A 73 -2.24 -1.13 6.81
N PHE A 74 -2.46 -1.75 5.65
CA PHE A 74 -2.97 -1.02 4.49
C PHE A 74 -4.35 -0.44 4.74
N LYS A 75 -5.26 -1.19 5.37
CA LYS A 75 -6.57 -0.68 5.76
C LYS A 75 -6.45 0.53 6.69
N LYS A 76 -5.60 0.46 7.71
CA LYS A 76 -5.29 1.59 8.61
C LYS A 76 -4.82 2.81 7.81
N MET A 77 -3.90 2.64 6.86
CA MET A 77 -3.42 3.74 6.01
C MET A 77 -4.51 4.30 5.07
N CYS A 78 -5.46 3.47 4.63
CA CYS A 78 -6.67 3.95 3.93
C CYS A 78 -7.58 4.76 4.85
N ASP A 79 -7.84 4.29 6.07
CA ASP A 79 -8.66 5.00 7.06
C ASP A 79 -8.03 6.37 7.43
N LYS A 80 -6.70 6.47 7.36
CA LYS A 80 -5.93 7.71 7.54
C LYS A 80 -5.81 8.58 6.27
N LYS A 81 -6.46 8.20 5.17
CA LYS A 81 -6.44 8.89 3.87
C LYS A 81 -5.04 9.03 3.25
N ILE A 82 -4.09 8.19 3.66
CA ILE A 82 -2.77 8.08 3.01
C ILE A 82 -2.93 7.35 1.67
N PHE A 83 -3.81 6.36 1.66
CA PHE A 83 -4.16 5.56 0.50
C PHE A 83 -5.67 5.63 0.23
N MET A 84 -6.07 5.52 -1.03
CA MET A 84 -7.49 5.42 -1.41
C MET A 84 -7.78 4.03 -1.94
N LEU A 85 -8.76 3.35 -1.33
CA LEU A 85 -9.25 2.05 -1.78
C LEU A 85 -10.23 2.24 -2.95
N ILE A 86 -10.05 1.47 -4.02
CA ILE A 86 -11.02 1.37 -5.12
C ILE A 86 -11.62 -0.04 -5.17
N SER A 87 -12.93 -0.11 -5.38
CA SER A 87 -13.65 -1.39 -5.53
C SER A 87 -13.17 -2.14 -6.76
N ALA A 88 -12.96 -3.46 -6.62
CA ALA A 88 -12.67 -4.36 -7.72
C ALA A 88 -13.74 -4.31 -8.83
N SER A 89 -14.98 -3.95 -8.51
CA SER A 89 -16.05 -3.77 -9.50
C SER A 89 -15.82 -2.63 -10.49
N LEU A 90 -15.06 -1.58 -10.10
CA LEU A 90 -14.67 -0.49 -10.99
C LEU A 90 -13.52 -0.88 -11.95
N LEU A 91 -12.98 -2.08 -11.79
CA LEU A 91 -11.82 -2.58 -12.53
C LEU A 91 -12.17 -3.72 -13.49
N LEU A 92 -13.46 -4.10 -13.57
CA LEU A 92 -14.00 -5.19 -14.38
C LEU A 92 -13.84 -4.95 -15.91
N ASP A 93 -12.61 -5.13 -16.38
CA ASP A 93 -12.25 -5.59 -17.74
C ASP A 93 -11.21 -6.72 -17.66
N ILE A 94 -11.02 -7.31 -16.48
CA ILE A 94 -10.04 -8.37 -16.28
C ILE A 94 -10.80 -9.69 -16.30
N GLU A 95 -10.57 -10.53 -17.31
CA GLU A 95 -10.80 -11.97 -17.26
C GLU A 95 -9.91 -12.60 -16.18
N THR A 96 -10.12 -12.25 -14.92
CA THR A 96 -9.52 -12.96 -13.78
C THR A 96 -10.63 -13.43 -12.89
N ASP A 97 -10.76 -14.75 -12.88
CA ASP A 97 -11.59 -15.58 -12.02
C ASP A 97 -11.71 -14.98 -10.61
N ILE A 98 -12.89 -14.46 -10.31
CA ILE A 98 -13.27 -13.73 -9.08
C ILE A 98 -13.26 -14.66 -7.84
N SER A 99 -12.94 -15.95 -8.03
CA SER A 99 -12.92 -16.97 -6.99
C SER A 99 -11.65 -17.01 -6.11
N ILE A 100 -10.60 -16.22 -6.40
CA ILE A 100 -9.28 -16.38 -5.74
C ILE A 100 -8.90 -15.24 -4.75
N PHE A 101 -9.56 -14.07 -4.76
CA PHE A 101 -9.02 -12.90 -4.06
C PHE A 101 -9.89 -12.35 -2.92
N ALA A 102 -9.49 -12.66 -1.69
CA ALA A 102 -9.70 -11.81 -0.51
C ALA A 102 -9.00 -10.44 -0.71
N PRO A 103 -9.44 -9.39 0.02
CA PRO A 103 -9.79 -8.07 -0.52
C PRO A 103 -8.62 -7.39 -1.24
N LEU A 104 -8.80 -7.15 -2.53
CA LEU A 104 -7.92 -6.30 -3.32
C LEU A 104 -7.88 -4.89 -2.71
N ILE A 105 -6.69 -4.42 -2.30
CA ILE A 105 -6.47 -3.01 -2.00
C ILE A 105 -5.72 -2.38 -3.17
N TYR A 106 -6.45 -1.59 -3.95
CA TYR A 106 -5.89 -0.63 -4.89
C TYR A 106 -5.53 0.63 -4.13
N ILE A 107 -4.37 1.21 -4.43
CA ILE A 107 -3.83 2.33 -3.67
C ILE A 107 -3.51 3.48 -4.63
N LEU A 108 -4.19 4.61 -4.43
CA LEU A 108 -3.76 5.90 -4.98
C LEU A 108 -2.51 6.37 -4.23
N GLY A 109 -1.47 6.78 -4.96
CA GLY A 109 -0.28 7.40 -4.38
C GLY A 109 -0.62 8.70 -3.63
N PRO A 110 0.26 9.16 -2.72
CA PRO A 110 0.01 10.39 -1.97
C PRO A 110 -0.16 11.57 -2.94
N MET A 111 -1.16 12.40 -2.65
CA MET A 111 -1.36 13.69 -3.31
C MET A 111 -0.30 14.65 -2.74
N ILE A 112 0.87 14.68 -3.39
CA ILE A 112 1.86 15.76 -3.26
C ILE A 112 2.01 16.37 -4.64
#